data_AF-A0A430JFF4-F1
#
_entry.id   AF-A0A430JFF4-F1
#
_cell.length_a   1.000
_cell.length_b   1.000
_cell.length_c   1.000
_cell.angle_alpha   90.00
_cell.angle_beta   90.00
_cell.angle_gamma   90.00
#
_symmetry.space_group_name_H-M   'P 1'
#
loop_
_entity.id
_entity.type
_entity.pdbx_description
1 polymer ?
#
loop_
_entity_poly.entity_id
_entity_poly.type
_entity_poly.pdbx_seq_one_letter_code
_entity_poly.pdbx_strand_id
1 'polypeptide(L)'
;MARNESKVFSVKEVNRYIKLLLEGDFRLQDVWVRGEISNFTHHSSGHMYFTLKDADGRLKSIMFASHNQRLGFIPKEGTKVLARGNISVYERDGAYQFYVTSMQPDGIGSLFLAYEQLKKKLEGEGLFAAERKRPIPRFPRAIGVITSPTGAAVRDIMITLQRRFPAVPILLYPVLVQGTGAAPSIVKAIEAMNRLGEADVLIVGRGGGSLEELWAFNEEAVARAIGASAIPVISAVGHETDFTIADFVADLRAPTPTAAAELAVPHHLELKQQLSQLAQRSHYGLLQQLRRKQERLARAQRSPFLTNPRRQLLQQPAERLDRLAEQLGYRMRQRLAELAQRRLKLERRLSGVSPAEQAVHARQRLGTASRQMHTAMQTLLRAKKQEWQSRVRHLDALSPLKIMQRGYSLAYDEGETELVRSVKQVKIGDRLTLRLKDGRVHVQVAGMEENKDVD
;
A
#
# COMPACT_ATOMS: atom_id res chain seq x y z
N MET A 1 -45.62 35.77 -84.63
CA MET A 1 -44.49 35.23 -85.42
C MET A 1 -43.74 34.30 -84.49
N ALA A 2 -43.58 32.99 -84.71
CA ALA A 2 -43.23 32.29 -85.95
C ALA A 2 -44.16 31.08 -86.23
N ARG A 3 -44.31 30.76 -87.52
CA ARG A 3 -44.90 29.51 -88.01
C ARG A 3 -44.08 28.35 -87.45
N ASN A 4 -44.75 27.41 -86.80
CA ASN A 4 -44.16 26.14 -86.37
C ASN A 4 -43.80 25.37 -87.63
N GLU A 5 -42.52 25.31 -87.99
CA GLU A 5 -42.04 24.26 -88.89
C GLU A 5 -42.42 22.93 -88.26
N SER A 6 -43.15 22.08 -88.99
CA SER A 6 -43.56 20.76 -88.52
C SER A 6 -42.34 19.86 -88.36
N LYS A 7 -41.55 20.07 -87.29
CA LYS A 7 -40.47 19.18 -86.88
C LYS A 7 -41.08 17.82 -86.58
N VAL A 8 -40.84 16.86 -87.46
CA VAL A 8 -41.24 15.46 -87.25
C VAL A 8 -40.27 14.88 -86.24
N PHE A 9 -40.74 14.69 -85.01
CA PHE A 9 -39.98 14.01 -83.97
C PHE A 9 -40.18 12.49 -84.12
N SER A 10 -39.10 11.74 -83.98
CA SER A 10 -39.18 10.30 -83.75
C SER A 10 -39.80 10.01 -82.38
N VAL A 11 -40.41 8.85 -82.21
CA VAL A 11 -41.00 8.40 -80.93
C VAL A 11 -39.97 8.49 -79.78
N LYS A 12 -38.70 8.20 -80.07
CA LYS A 12 -37.59 8.30 -79.12
C LYS A 12 -37.30 9.75 -78.71
N GLU A 13 -37.34 10.69 -79.65
CA GLU A 13 -37.13 12.11 -79.36
C GLU A 13 -38.26 12.69 -78.52
N VAL A 14 -39.50 12.28 -78.76
CA VAL A 14 -40.66 12.68 -77.93
C VAL A 14 -40.51 12.17 -76.49
N ASN A 15 -40.23 10.89 -76.29
CA ASN A 15 -40.05 10.32 -74.95
C ASN A 15 -38.88 10.96 -74.20
N ARG A 16 -37.76 11.20 -74.90
CA ARG A 16 -36.59 11.88 -74.32
C ARG A 16 -36.90 13.33 -73.95
N TYR A 17 -37.66 14.05 -74.77
CA TYR A 17 -38.05 15.42 -74.50
C TYR A 17 -38.96 15.52 -73.26
N ILE A 18 -39.96 14.64 -73.15
CA ILE A 18 -40.85 14.58 -71.96
C ILE A 18 -40.05 14.23 -70.71
N LYS A 19 -39.13 13.26 -70.79
CA LYS A 19 -38.25 12.91 -69.68
C LYS A 19 -37.43 14.11 -69.20
N LEU A 20 -36.79 14.85 -70.12
CA LEU A 20 -35.99 16.03 -69.78
C LEU A 20 -36.83 17.15 -69.14
N LEU A 21 -38.08 17.32 -69.56
CA LEU A 21 -39.01 18.28 -68.95
C LEU A 21 -39.36 17.90 -67.51
N LEU A 22 -39.67 16.62 -67.26
CA LEU A 22 -40.01 16.14 -65.91
C LEU A 22 -38.79 16.12 -64.99
N GLU A 23 -37.62 15.75 -65.52
CA GLU A 23 -36.35 15.81 -64.78
C GLU A 23 -35.89 17.25 -64.54
N GLY A 24 -36.27 18.22 -65.38
CA GLY A 24 -35.96 19.63 -65.15
C GLY A 24 -36.83 20.32 -64.10
N ASP A 25 -37.97 19.73 -63.73
CA ASP A 25 -38.88 20.29 -62.73
C ASP A 25 -38.47 19.89 -61.30
N PHE A 26 -38.00 20.87 -60.54
CA PHE A 26 -37.58 20.68 -59.15
C PHE A 26 -38.68 20.08 -58.26
N ARG A 27 -39.96 20.29 -58.58
CA ARG A 27 -41.08 19.75 -57.80
C ARG A 27 -41.28 18.25 -58.01
N LEU A 28 -40.86 17.73 -59.17
CA LEU A 28 -41.02 16.33 -59.53
C LEU A 28 -39.77 15.49 -59.24
N GLN A 29 -38.63 16.13 -58.98
CA GLN A 29 -37.42 15.47 -58.52
C GLN A 29 -37.48 15.02 -57.05
N ASP A 30 -38.28 15.68 -56.22
CA ASP A 30 -38.39 15.33 -54.80
C ASP A 30 -39.83 15.52 -54.29
N VAL A 31 -40.68 14.56 -54.63
CA VAL A 31 -42.11 14.61 -54.34
C VAL A 31 -42.50 13.56 -53.31
N TRP A 32 -43.49 13.91 -52.49
CA TRP A 32 -44.16 12.99 -51.58
C TRP A 32 -45.50 12.58 -52.16
N VAL A 33 -45.72 11.27 -52.28
CA VAL A 33 -46.96 10.69 -52.78
C VAL A 33 -47.58 9.83 -51.69
N ARG A 34 -48.82 10.12 -51.34
CA ARG A 34 -49.67 9.27 -50.51
C ARG A 34 -50.42 8.30 -51.41
N GLY A 35 -50.45 7.03 -51.04
CA GLY A 35 -51.25 6.06 -51.76
C GLY A 35 -51.28 4.69 -51.08
N GLU A 36 -52.21 3.86 -51.51
CA GLU A 36 -52.28 2.46 -51.11
C GLU A 36 -51.45 1.61 -52.09
N ILE A 37 -50.67 0.67 -51.58
CA ILE A 37 -49.87 -0.25 -52.39
C ILE A 37 -50.78 -1.31 -53.01
N SER A 38 -50.71 -1.48 -54.32
CA SER A 38 -51.39 -2.53 -55.08
C SER A 38 -50.45 -3.16 -56.11
N ASN A 39 -50.67 -4.44 -56.47
CA ASN A 39 -49.83 -5.20 -57.39
C ASN A 39 -48.36 -5.22 -56.96
N PHE A 40 -48.11 -5.60 -55.70
CA PHE A 40 -46.77 -5.62 -55.12
C PHE A 40 -45.99 -6.86 -55.56
N THR A 41 -44.82 -6.66 -56.16
CA THR A 41 -43.91 -7.73 -56.59
C THR A 41 -42.50 -7.44 -56.09
N HIS A 42 -41.93 -8.38 -55.33
CA HIS A 42 -40.54 -8.34 -54.91
C HIS A 42 -39.70 -9.25 -55.80
N HIS A 43 -38.77 -8.66 -56.56
CA HIS A 43 -37.93 -9.42 -57.49
C HIS A 43 -36.71 -9.99 -56.78
N SER A 44 -36.18 -11.12 -57.28
CA SER A 44 -34.96 -11.78 -56.78
C SER A 44 -33.71 -10.88 -56.76
N SER A 45 -33.69 -9.79 -57.53
CA SER A 45 -32.63 -8.78 -57.56
C SER A 45 -32.71 -7.77 -56.40
N GLY A 46 -33.73 -7.87 -55.55
CA GLY A 46 -33.97 -6.98 -54.41
C GLY A 46 -34.76 -5.71 -54.74
N HIS A 47 -35.15 -5.50 -56.00
CA HIS A 47 -36.03 -4.41 -56.42
C HIS A 47 -37.50 -4.71 -56.10
N MET A 48 -38.24 -3.69 -55.65
CA MET A 48 -39.68 -3.76 -55.43
C MET A 48 -40.40 -2.99 -56.53
N TYR A 49 -41.39 -3.64 -57.14
CA TYR A 49 -42.27 -3.05 -58.13
C TYR A 49 -43.69 -3.05 -57.54
N PHE A 50 -44.35 -1.89 -57.54
CA PHE A 50 -45.70 -1.77 -57.03
C PHE A 50 -46.41 -0.59 -57.68
N THR A 51 -47.73 -0.51 -57.52
CA THR A 51 -48.52 0.64 -57.95
C THR A 51 -49.08 1.35 -56.74
N LEU A 52 -48.87 2.65 -56.64
CA LEU A 52 -49.55 3.50 -55.67
C LEU A 52 -50.90 3.90 -56.27
N LYS A 53 -51.99 3.55 -55.60
CA LYS A 53 -53.35 3.94 -56.00
C LYS A 53 -53.94 4.93 -54.98
N ASP A 54 -54.77 5.83 -55.48
CA ASP A 54 -55.69 6.67 -54.71
C ASP A 54 -57.10 6.55 -55.31
N ALA A 55 -58.10 7.29 -54.80
CA ALA A 55 -59.50 7.19 -55.22
C ALA A 55 -59.70 7.29 -56.75
N ASP A 56 -58.94 8.17 -57.42
CA ASP A 56 -59.13 8.48 -58.85
C ASP A 56 -57.86 8.25 -59.70
N GLY A 57 -56.77 7.71 -59.13
CA GLY A 57 -55.45 7.70 -59.77
C GLY A 57 -54.61 6.48 -59.46
N ARG A 58 -53.71 6.12 -60.40
CA ARG A 58 -52.72 5.04 -60.24
C ARG A 58 -51.34 5.48 -60.76
N LEU A 59 -50.30 5.19 -60.00
CA LEU A 59 -48.92 5.54 -60.32
C LEU A 59 -47.99 4.34 -60.17
N LYS A 60 -47.38 3.90 -61.28
CA LYS A 60 -46.40 2.81 -61.26
C LYS A 60 -45.15 3.27 -60.52
N SER A 61 -44.74 2.49 -59.54
CA SER A 61 -43.69 2.84 -58.59
C SER A 61 -42.64 1.73 -58.50
N ILE A 62 -41.38 2.13 -58.39
CA ILE A 62 -40.25 1.21 -58.32
C ILE A 62 -39.34 1.68 -57.18
N MET A 63 -38.91 0.73 -56.35
CA MET A 63 -37.90 0.97 -55.32
C MET A 63 -36.68 0.10 -55.57
N PHE A 64 -35.52 0.74 -55.76
CA PHE A 64 -34.28 0.03 -55.99
C PHE A 64 -33.75 -0.66 -54.72
N ALA A 65 -32.93 -1.71 -54.90
CA ALA A 65 -32.47 -2.57 -53.81
C ALA A 65 -31.65 -1.79 -52.77
N SER A 66 -30.88 -0.81 -53.23
CA SER A 66 -30.08 0.10 -52.38
C SER A 66 -30.92 0.92 -51.41
N HIS A 67 -32.16 1.25 -51.78
CA HIS A 67 -33.10 2.00 -50.96
C HIS A 67 -33.96 1.06 -50.11
N ASN A 68 -34.35 -0.10 -50.66
CA ASN A 68 -35.10 -1.14 -49.96
C ASN A 68 -34.38 -1.66 -48.70
N GLN A 69 -33.06 -1.84 -48.75
CA GLN A 69 -32.27 -2.28 -47.58
C GLN A 69 -32.37 -1.35 -46.36
N ARG A 70 -32.78 -0.10 -46.54
CA ARG A 70 -32.92 0.90 -45.48
C ARG A 70 -34.34 0.99 -44.92
N LEU A 71 -35.30 0.24 -45.47
CA LEU A 71 -36.67 0.24 -44.95
C LEU A 71 -36.75 -0.56 -43.65
N GLY A 72 -37.31 0.06 -42.60
CA GLY A 72 -37.58 -0.60 -41.32
C GLY A 72 -38.82 -1.49 -41.31
N PHE A 73 -39.52 -1.65 -42.43
CA PHE A 73 -40.70 -2.50 -42.55
C PHE A 73 -40.80 -3.10 -43.96
N ILE A 74 -41.52 -4.22 -44.10
CA ILE A 74 -41.76 -4.85 -45.40
C ILE A 74 -43.13 -4.39 -45.90
N PRO A 75 -43.22 -3.65 -47.02
CA PRO A 75 -44.49 -3.21 -47.57
C PRO A 75 -45.33 -4.41 -48.01
N LYS A 76 -46.64 -4.37 -47.72
CA LYS A 76 -47.61 -5.39 -48.14
C LYS A 76 -48.68 -4.76 -49.02
N GLU A 77 -49.28 -5.59 -49.87
CA GLU A 77 -50.45 -5.18 -50.64
C GLU A 77 -51.58 -4.70 -49.71
N GLY A 78 -52.22 -3.59 -50.08
CA GLY A 78 -53.25 -2.92 -49.28
C GLY A 78 -52.74 -1.93 -48.23
N THR A 79 -51.42 -1.79 -48.06
CA THR A 79 -50.85 -0.86 -47.05
C THR A 79 -50.87 0.58 -47.58
N LYS A 80 -51.39 1.52 -46.78
CA LYS A 80 -51.29 2.96 -47.07
C LYS A 80 -49.91 3.48 -46.67
N VAL A 81 -49.23 4.15 -47.60
CA VAL A 81 -47.87 4.65 -47.40
C VAL A 81 -47.70 6.08 -47.91
N LEU A 82 -46.80 6.80 -47.27
CA LEU A 82 -46.19 8.02 -47.75
C LEU A 82 -44.84 7.66 -48.37
N ALA A 83 -44.73 7.79 -49.67
CA ALA A 83 -43.52 7.48 -50.43
C ALA A 83 -42.90 8.77 -50.98
N ARG A 84 -41.59 8.95 -50.76
CA ARG A 84 -40.79 10.06 -51.28
C ARG A 84 -39.93 9.58 -52.44
N GLY A 85 -39.80 10.39 -53.48
CA GLY A 85 -38.98 10.03 -54.63
C GLY A 85 -39.09 11.01 -55.79
N ASN A 86 -38.59 10.58 -56.96
CA ASN A 86 -38.64 11.36 -58.18
C ASN A 86 -39.56 10.70 -59.23
N ILE A 87 -40.28 11.52 -59.98
CA ILE A 87 -41.13 11.05 -61.10
C ILE A 87 -40.36 11.26 -62.40
N SER A 88 -40.19 10.21 -63.19
CA SER A 88 -39.54 10.28 -64.51
C SER A 88 -40.24 9.32 -65.49
N VAL A 89 -39.82 9.33 -66.75
CA VAL A 89 -40.37 8.50 -67.83
C VAL A 89 -39.40 7.39 -68.19
N TYR A 90 -39.91 6.17 -68.27
CA TYR A 90 -39.15 5.05 -68.81
C TYR A 90 -39.12 5.14 -70.35
N GLU A 91 -37.99 5.61 -70.89
CA GLU A 91 -37.84 5.97 -72.32
C GLU A 91 -38.26 4.88 -73.31
N ARG A 92 -38.03 3.60 -72.96
CA ARG A 92 -38.31 2.47 -73.86
C ARG A 92 -39.81 2.26 -74.08
N ASP A 93 -40.60 2.40 -73.02
CA ASP A 93 -42.04 2.09 -73.05
C ASP A 93 -42.91 3.37 -72.97
N GLY A 94 -42.30 4.55 -72.82
CA GLY A 94 -42.99 5.85 -72.72
C GLY A 94 -43.88 5.99 -71.48
N ALA A 95 -43.69 5.16 -70.45
CA ALA A 95 -44.54 5.12 -69.27
C ALA A 95 -43.97 5.97 -68.12
N TYR A 96 -44.84 6.71 -67.44
CA TYR A 96 -44.50 7.42 -66.20
C TYR A 96 -44.19 6.43 -65.08
N GLN A 97 -43.10 6.67 -64.36
CA GLN A 97 -42.66 5.87 -63.22
C GLN A 97 -42.23 6.76 -62.06
N PHE A 98 -42.61 6.35 -60.86
CA PHE A 98 -42.18 6.96 -59.62
C PHE A 98 -41.06 6.13 -58.99
N TYR A 99 -39.88 6.70 -58.91
CA TYR A 99 -38.71 6.07 -58.31
C TYR A 99 -38.67 6.41 -56.82
N VAL A 100 -39.10 5.47 -55.99
CA VAL A 100 -39.21 5.65 -54.54
C VAL A 100 -37.83 5.52 -53.90
N THR A 101 -37.42 6.57 -53.18
CA THR A 101 -36.17 6.60 -52.42
C THR A 101 -36.39 6.30 -50.94
N SER A 102 -37.56 6.66 -50.38
CA SER A 102 -37.96 6.31 -49.02
C SER A 102 -39.47 6.13 -48.92
N MET A 103 -39.92 5.28 -47.99
CA MET A 103 -41.33 4.97 -47.79
C MET A 103 -41.62 4.82 -46.30
N GLN A 104 -42.79 5.30 -45.87
CA GLN A 104 -43.25 5.24 -44.48
C GLN A 104 -44.75 4.87 -44.47
N PRO A 105 -45.26 4.11 -43.50
CA PRO A 105 -46.70 3.86 -43.36
C PRO A 105 -47.47 5.15 -43.03
N ASP A 106 -48.59 5.38 -43.72
CA ASP A 106 -49.43 6.60 -43.60
C ASP A 106 -50.34 6.56 -42.35
N GLY A 107 -49.72 6.48 -41.17
CA GLY A 107 -50.40 6.42 -39.86
C GLY A 107 -49.50 6.62 -38.63
N ILE A 108 -48.17 6.42 -38.78
CA ILE A 108 -47.21 6.55 -37.67
C ILE A 108 -46.95 8.02 -37.30
N GLY A 109 -46.98 8.94 -38.28
CA GLY A 109 -46.64 10.35 -38.06
C GLY A 109 -47.61 11.10 -37.13
N SER A 110 -48.91 10.82 -37.20
CA SER A 110 -49.92 11.46 -36.34
C SER A 110 -49.89 10.92 -34.90
N LEU A 111 -49.74 9.60 -34.74
CA LEU A 111 -49.58 8.96 -33.43
C LEU A 111 -48.28 9.39 -32.76
N PHE A 112 -47.17 9.42 -33.50
CA PHE A 112 -45.90 9.89 -32.96
C PHE A 112 -45.95 11.37 -32.53
N LEU A 113 -46.59 12.23 -33.33
CA LEU A 113 -46.80 13.64 -32.97
C LEU A 113 -47.67 13.76 -31.70
N ALA A 114 -48.75 13.00 -31.59
CA ALA A 114 -49.61 12.98 -30.41
C ALA A 114 -48.85 12.48 -29.16
N TYR A 115 -48.01 11.47 -29.32
CA TYR A 115 -47.13 10.96 -28.26
C TYR A 115 -46.14 12.01 -27.77
N GLU A 116 -45.43 12.70 -28.68
CA GLU A 116 -44.48 13.75 -28.29
C GLU A 116 -45.18 14.94 -27.61
N GLN A 117 -46.35 15.35 -28.11
CA GLN A 117 -47.14 16.42 -27.50
C GLN A 117 -47.58 16.05 -26.09
N LEU A 118 -48.11 14.84 -25.90
CA LEU A 118 -48.56 14.37 -24.59
C LEU A 118 -47.39 14.17 -23.63
N LYS A 119 -46.26 13.64 -24.10
CA LYS A 119 -45.03 13.52 -23.30
C LYS A 119 -44.60 14.89 -22.77
N LYS A 120 -44.49 15.91 -23.63
CA LYS A 120 -44.12 17.28 -23.21
C LYS A 120 -45.12 17.88 -22.21
N LYS A 121 -46.43 17.66 -22.43
CA LYS A 121 -47.49 18.12 -21.52
C LYS A 121 -47.32 17.53 -20.13
N LEU A 122 -47.21 16.20 -20.02
CA LEU A 122 -47.10 15.50 -18.73
C LEU A 122 -45.76 15.73 -18.03
N GLU A 123 -44.69 15.92 -18.81
CA GLU A 123 -43.39 16.33 -18.29
C GLU A 123 -43.45 17.73 -17.66
N GLY A 124 -44.11 18.69 -18.32
CA GLY A 124 -44.32 20.04 -17.79
C GLY A 124 -45.20 20.07 -16.53
N GLU A 125 -46.12 19.12 -16.38
CA GLU A 125 -46.90 18.91 -15.15
C GLU A 125 -46.09 18.20 -14.02
N GLY A 126 -44.86 17.77 -14.29
CA GLY A 126 -44.00 17.08 -13.32
C GLY A 126 -44.42 15.64 -13.03
N LEU A 127 -45.19 14.99 -13.91
CA LEU A 127 -45.62 13.61 -13.71
C LEU A 127 -44.46 12.60 -13.80
N PHE A 128 -43.36 12.97 -14.46
CA PHE A 128 -42.16 12.12 -14.63
C PHE A 128 -41.07 12.37 -13.58
N ALA A 129 -41.32 13.27 -12.62
CA ALA A 129 -40.31 13.67 -11.62
C ALA A 129 -39.85 12.47 -10.78
N ALA A 130 -38.54 12.30 -10.66
CA ALA A 130 -37.94 11.20 -9.90
C ALA A 130 -38.37 11.19 -8.41
N GLU A 131 -38.65 12.36 -7.85
CA GLU A 131 -39.11 12.56 -6.47
C GLU A 131 -40.48 11.94 -6.19
N ARG A 132 -41.31 11.75 -7.22
CA ARG A 132 -42.62 11.09 -7.09
C ARG A 132 -42.52 9.57 -7.11
N LYS A 133 -41.43 9.03 -7.67
CA LYS A 133 -41.25 7.59 -7.85
C LYS A 133 -40.98 6.93 -6.51
N ARG A 134 -41.77 5.91 -6.19
CA ARG A 134 -41.67 5.15 -4.95
C ARG A 134 -40.71 3.96 -5.10
N PRO A 135 -39.92 3.64 -4.06
CA PRO A 135 -39.06 2.48 -4.10
C PRO A 135 -39.90 1.19 -4.13
N ILE A 136 -39.49 0.22 -4.95
CA ILE A 136 -40.12 -1.09 -4.98
C ILE A 136 -39.77 -1.86 -3.69
N PRO A 137 -40.76 -2.41 -2.96
CA PRO A 137 -40.51 -3.19 -1.76
C PRO A 137 -39.66 -4.42 -2.08
N ARG A 138 -38.59 -4.63 -1.31
CA ARG A 138 -37.69 -5.78 -1.52
C ARG A 138 -38.32 -7.14 -1.21
N PHE A 139 -39.32 -7.18 -0.34
CA PHE A 139 -40.03 -8.40 0.07
C PHE A 139 -41.54 -8.13 0.04
N PRO A 140 -42.17 -8.09 -1.15
CA PRO A 140 -43.60 -7.88 -1.25
C PRO A 140 -44.36 -9.07 -0.65
N ARG A 141 -45.41 -8.80 0.11
CA ARG A 141 -46.34 -9.80 0.66
C ARG A 141 -47.32 -10.29 -0.38
N ALA A 142 -47.61 -9.51 -1.41
CA ALA A 142 -48.35 -9.93 -2.59
C ALA A 142 -48.04 -9.00 -3.77
N ILE A 143 -48.19 -9.53 -4.99
CA ILE A 143 -47.93 -8.81 -6.23
C ILE A 143 -49.21 -8.75 -7.04
N GLY A 144 -49.63 -7.54 -7.41
CA GLY A 144 -50.72 -7.33 -8.35
C GLY A 144 -50.19 -7.40 -9.77
N VAL A 145 -50.81 -8.22 -10.62
CA VAL A 145 -50.46 -8.34 -12.04
C VAL A 145 -51.65 -7.85 -12.86
N ILE A 146 -51.44 -6.81 -13.65
CA ILE A 146 -52.45 -6.20 -14.51
C ILE A 146 -52.03 -6.41 -15.96
N THR A 147 -52.58 -7.45 -16.58
CA THR A 147 -52.28 -7.83 -17.97
C THR A 147 -53.41 -8.69 -18.56
N SER A 148 -53.25 -9.09 -19.82
CA SER A 148 -54.21 -9.99 -20.50
C SER A 148 -54.21 -11.38 -19.87
N PRO A 149 -55.40 -11.99 -19.65
CA PRO A 149 -55.52 -13.32 -19.03
C PRO A 149 -54.95 -14.46 -19.90
N THR A 150 -54.84 -14.27 -21.21
CA THR A 150 -54.48 -15.35 -22.16
C THR A 150 -53.13 -15.17 -22.84
N GLY A 151 -52.39 -14.09 -22.55
CA GLY A 151 -51.14 -13.74 -23.21
C GLY A 151 -49.90 -14.50 -22.72
N ALA A 152 -48.80 -14.43 -23.48
CA ALA A 152 -47.49 -14.93 -23.04
C ALA A 152 -46.98 -14.19 -21.79
N ALA A 153 -47.22 -12.87 -21.72
CA ALA A 153 -46.75 -12.03 -20.62
C ALA A 153 -47.21 -12.48 -19.23
N VAL A 154 -48.48 -12.87 -19.06
CA VAL A 154 -48.95 -13.36 -17.75
C VAL A 154 -48.27 -14.67 -17.36
N ARG A 155 -48.07 -15.58 -18.32
CA ARG A 155 -47.38 -16.87 -18.07
C ARG A 155 -45.92 -16.63 -17.70
N ASP A 156 -45.25 -15.76 -18.43
CA ASP A 156 -43.85 -15.39 -18.22
C ASP A 156 -43.64 -14.76 -16.83
N ILE A 157 -44.53 -13.84 -16.43
CA ILE A 157 -44.52 -13.24 -15.09
C ILE A 157 -44.73 -14.33 -14.02
N MET A 158 -45.78 -15.16 -14.17
CA MET A 158 -46.10 -16.20 -13.18
C MET A 158 -44.98 -17.22 -13.02
N ILE A 159 -44.43 -17.74 -14.12
CA ILE A 159 -43.32 -18.72 -14.10
C ILE A 159 -42.10 -18.11 -13.42
N THR A 160 -41.78 -16.86 -13.75
CA THR A 160 -40.62 -16.16 -13.17
C THR A 160 -40.80 -15.93 -11.67
N LEU A 161 -41.97 -15.47 -11.24
CA LEU A 161 -42.29 -15.26 -9.82
C LEU A 161 -42.30 -16.57 -9.04
N GLN A 162 -42.92 -17.63 -9.57
CA GLN A 162 -42.95 -18.96 -8.94
C GLN A 162 -41.55 -19.57 -8.83
N ARG A 163 -40.68 -19.37 -9.83
CA ARG A 163 -39.31 -19.86 -9.80
C ARG A 163 -38.44 -19.06 -8.81
N ARG A 164 -38.52 -17.73 -8.85
CA ARG A 164 -37.65 -16.86 -8.03
C ARG A 164 -38.11 -16.76 -6.58
N PHE A 165 -39.40 -16.58 -6.34
CA PHE A 165 -39.95 -16.38 -5.00
C PHE A 165 -41.34 -17.05 -4.83
N PRO A 166 -41.40 -18.39 -4.78
CA PRO A 166 -42.66 -19.14 -4.79
C PRO A 166 -43.62 -18.87 -3.61
N ALA A 167 -43.14 -18.22 -2.54
CA ALA A 167 -43.95 -17.89 -1.37
C ALA A 167 -44.85 -16.66 -1.56
N VAL A 168 -44.65 -15.87 -2.63
CA VAL A 168 -45.44 -14.65 -2.86
C VAL A 168 -46.79 -14.97 -3.54
N PRO A 169 -47.91 -14.57 -2.93
CA PRO A 169 -49.22 -14.54 -3.60
C PRO A 169 -49.21 -13.60 -4.82
N ILE A 170 -49.87 -14.05 -5.88
CA ILE A 170 -50.02 -13.29 -7.12
C ILE A 170 -51.52 -12.98 -7.30
N LEU A 171 -51.86 -11.69 -7.34
CA LEU A 171 -53.22 -11.20 -7.57
C LEU A 171 -53.33 -10.77 -9.03
N LEU A 172 -53.99 -11.59 -9.86
CA LEU A 172 -54.19 -11.27 -11.28
C LEU A 172 -55.48 -10.48 -11.48
N TYR A 173 -55.38 -9.25 -12.00
CA TYR A 173 -56.53 -8.52 -12.52
C TYR A 173 -56.49 -8.55 -14.06
N PRO A 174 -57.36 -9.34 -14.71
CA PRO A 174 -57.35 -9.46 -16.16
C PRO A 174 -57.86 -8.17 -16.82
N VAL A 175 -57.10 -7.65 -17.78
CA VAL A 175 -57.45 -6.44 -18.52
C VAL A 175 -57.31 -6.63 -20.03
N LEU A 176 -58.02 -5.79 -20.78
CA LEU A 176 -57.73 -5.59 -22.19
C LEU A 176 -56.43 -4.79 -22.32
N VAL A 177 -55.46 -5.35 -23.05
CA VAL A 177 -54.14 -4.72 -23.28
C VAL A 177 -54.00 -4.12 -24.68
N GLN A 178 -55.06 -4.22 -25.50
CA GLN A 178 -55.09 -3.74 -26.88
C GLN A 178 -56.49 -3.32 -27.30
N GLY A 179 -56.56 -2.42 -28.29
CA GLY A 179 -57.80 -1.85 -28.79
C GLY A 179 -58.33 -0.69 -27.93
N THR A 180 -59.41 -0.06 -28.39
CA THR A 180 -59.98 1.17 -27.80
C THR A 180 -60.50 1.00 -26.37
N GLY A 181 -60.84 -0.24 -25.96
CA GLY A 181 -61.26 -0.54 -24.59
C GLY A 181 -60.12 -0.79 -23.60
N ALA A 182 -58.86 -0.79 -24.04
CA ALA A 182 -57.73 -1.17 -23.21
C ALA A 182 -57.38 -0.15 -22.13
N ALA A 183 -57.25 1.13 -22.47
CA ALA A 183 -56.91 2.17 -21.51
C ALA A 183 -57.94 2.30 -20.35
N PRO A 184 -59.27 2.36 -20.60
CA PRO A 184 -60.25 2.34 -19.52
C PRO A 184 -60.18 1.07 -18.66
N SER A 185 -59.88 -0.09 -19.27
CA SER A 185 -59.74 -1.35 -18.56
C SER A 185 -58.52 -1.35 -17.61
N ILE A 186 -57.38 -0.82 -18.07
CA ILE A 186 -56.14 -0.69 -17.27
C ILE A 186 -56.35 0.28 -16.10
N VAL A 187 -56.95 1.45 -16.35
CA VAL A 187 -57.26 2.43 -15.29
C VAL A 187 -58.13 1.82 -14.20
N LYS A 188 -59.23 1.15 -14.60
CA LYS A 188 -60.14 0.49 -13.65
C LYS A 188 -59.41 -0.57 -12.81
N ALA A 189 -58.48 -1.31 -13.39
CA ALA A 189 -57.72 -2.33 -12.68
C ALA A 189 -56.73 -1.73 -11.67
N ILE A 190 -56.03 -0.66 -12.03
CA ILE A 190 -55.12 0.05 -11.11
C ILE A 190 -55.92 0.61 -9.94
N GLU A 191 -57.05 1.27 -10.20
CA GLU A 191 -57.91 1.79 -9.14
C GLU A 191 -58.50 0.69 -8.26
N ALA A 192 -58.93 -0.42 -8.86
CA ALA A 192 -59.45 -1.56 -8.11
C ALA A 192 -58.39 -2.18 -7.18
N MET A 193 -57.16 -2.36 -7.68
CA MET A 193 -56.04 -2.87 -6.89
C MET A 193 -55.67 -1.93 -5.75
N ASN A 194 -55.66 -0.62 -5.99
CA ASN A 194 -55.44 0.38 -4.94
C ASN A 194 -56.55 0.39 -3.89
N ARG A 195 -57.82 0.21 -4.28
CA ARG A 195 -58.94 0.09 -3.35
C ARG A 195 -58.87 -1.19 -2.51
N LEU A 196 -58.42 -2.29 -3.10
CA LEU A 196 -58.30 -3.57 -2.40
C LEU A 196 -57.16 -3.52 -1.37
N GLY A 197 -56.04 -2.87 -1.71
CA GLY A 197 -54.92 -2.66 -0.78
C GLY A 197 -54.19 -3.94 -0.37
N GLU A 198 -54.39 -5.05 -1.10
CA GLU A 198 -53.76 -6.34 -0.80
C GLU A 198 -52.40 -6.53 -1.47
N ALA A 199 -52.10 -5.78 -2.54
CA ALA A 199 -50.83 -5.85 -3.25
C ALA A 199 -49.85 -4.77 -2.77
N ASP A 200 -48.57 -5.13 -2.63
CA ASP A 200 -47.50 -4.20 -2.24
C ASP A 200 -46.78 -3.60 -3.47
N VAL A 201 -46.91 -4.23 -4.64
CA VAL A 201 -46.37 -3.77 -5.91
C VAL A 201 -47.28 -4.23 -7.05
N LEU A 202 -47.45 -3.38 -8.06
CA LEU A 202 -48.20 -3.69 -9.28
C LEU A 202 -47.25 -3.88 -10.45
N ILE A 203 -47.47 -4.92 -11.25
CA ILE A 203 -46.84 -5.09 -12.56
C ILE A 203 -47.92 -4.82 -13.60
N VAL A 204 -47.74 -3.74 -14.36
CA VAL A 204 -48.63 -3.35 -15.46
C VAL A 204 -47.88 -3.57 -16.75
N GLY A 205 -48.40 -4.43 -17.62
CA GLY A 205 -47.64 -4.78 -18.82
C GLY A 205 -48.39 -5.60 -19.83
N ARG A 206 -47.73 -5.76 -20.97
CA ARG A 206 -48.17 -6.56 -22.12
C ARG A 206 -46.95 -7.30 -22.68
N GLY A 207 -47.18 -8.39 -23.41
CA GLY A 207 -46.14 -8.93 -24.29
C GLY A 207 -45.86 -7.97 -25.45
N GLY A 208 -44.86 -8.28 -26.27
CA GLY A 208 -44.49 -7.46 -27.42
C GLY A 208 -45.65 -7.10 -28.36
N GLY A 209 -45.45 -6.07 -29.18
CA GLY A 209 -46.45 -5.57 -30.13
C GLY A 209 -45.93 -4.38 -30.91
N SER A 210 -46.65 -3.99 -31.97
CA SER A 210 -46.38 -2.76 -32.71
C SER A 210 -46.69 -1.50 -31.87
N LEU A 211 -46.19 -0.33 -32.27
CA LEU A 211 -46.49 0.94 -31.58
C LEU A 211 -48.01 1.20 -31.44
N GLU A 212 -48.80 0.80 -32.43
CA GLU A 212 -50.26 0.89 -32.43
C GLU A 212 -50.90 -0.02 -31.37
N GLU A 213 -50.34 -1.21 -31.19
CA GLU A 213 -50.77 -2.17 -30.20
C GLU A 213 -50.43 -1.72 -28.76
N LEU A 214 -49.35 -0.96 -28.59
CA LEU A 214 -48.93 -0.39 -27.30
C LEU A 214 -49.60 0.96 -26.99
N TRP A 215 -50.42 1.49 -27.90
CA TRP A 215 -50.97 2.84 -27.79
C TRP A 215 -51.79 3.07 -26.52
N ALA A 216 -52.47 2.04 -26.00
CA ALA A 216 -53.23 2.12 -24.76
C ALA A 216 -52.38 2.58 -23.56
N PHE A 217 -51.07 2.30 -23.56
CA PHE A 217 -50.12 2.71 -22.52
C PHE A 217 -49.54 4.11 -22.75
N ASN A 218 -49.85 4.73 -23.90
CA ASN A 218 -49.55 6.12 -24.22
C ASN A 218 -50.74 7.05 -23.98
N GLU A 219 -51.87 6.55 -23.47
CA GLU A 219 -53.01 7.39 -23.16
C GLU A 219 -52.85 8.16 -21.84
N GLU A 220 -53.33 9.41 -21.83
CA GLU A 220 -53.23 10.31 -20.67
C GLU A 220 -53.91 9.71 -19.42
N ALA A 221 -55.05 9.03 -19.60
CA ALA A 221 -55.79 8.43 -18.49
C ALA A 221 -54.97 7.34 -17.76
N VAL A 222 -54.25 6.50 -18.50
CA VAL A 222 -53.38 5.45 -17.92
C VAL A 222 -52.19 6.08 -17.22
N ALA A 223 -51.55 7.07 -17.83
CA ALA A 223 -50.45 7.83 -17.23
C ALA A 223 -50.87 8.44 -15.88
N ARG A 224 -52.03 9.11 -15.83
CA ARG A 224 -52.54 9.70 -14.58
C ARG A 224 -52.91 8.65 -13.53
N ALA A 225 -53.49 7.52 -13.94
CA ALA A 225 -53.81 6.42 -13.03
C ALA A 225 -52.56 5.81 -12.38
N ILE A 226 -51.49 5.59 -13.16
CA ILE A 226 -50.21 5.12 -12.64
C ILE A 226 -49.63 6.15 -11.66
N GLY A 227 -49.57 7.42 -12.06
CA GLY A 227 -48.99 8.49 -11.22
C GLY A 227 -49.80 8.84 -9.96
N ALA A 228 -51.06 8.41 -9.88
CA ALA A 228 -51.94 8.56 -8.72
C ALA A 228 -52.03 7.30 -7.85
N SER A 229 -51.47 6.16 -8.30
CA SER A 229 -51.48 4.90 -7.57
C SER A 229 -50.84 5.09 -6.18
N ALA A 230 -51.41 4.47 -5.14
CA ALA A 230 -50.85 4.34 -3.79
C ALA A 230 -49.86 3.15 -3.68
N ILE A 231 -50.02 2.16 -4.55
CA ILE A 231 -49.14 1.00 -4.67
C ILE A 231 -48.09 1.27 -5.76
N PRO A 232 -46.79 1.04 -5.54
CA PRO A 232 -45.76 1.26 -6.56
C PRO A 232 -45.98 0.38 -7.79
N VAL A 233 -45.76 0.96 -8.97
CA VAL A 233 -46.05 0.34 -10.27
C VAL A 233 -44.76 0.09 -11.07
N ILE A 234 -44.60 -1.14 -11.52
CA ILE A 234 -43.58 -1.55 -12.48
C ILE A 234 -44.22 -1.63 -13.87
N SER A 235 -43.74 -0.81 -14.81
CA SER A 235 -44.16 -0.90 -16.21
C SER A 235 -43.36 -1.99 -16.93
N ALA A 236 -44.06 -2.84 -17.67
CA ALA A 236 -43.51 -3.98 -18.40
C ALA A 236 -44.08 -4.07 -19.82
N VAL A 237 -44.05 -2.95 -20.54
CA VAL A 237 -44.74 -2.77 -21.84
C VAL A 237 -43.76 -2.73 -23.02
N GLY A 238 -42.67 -1.97 -22.89
CA GLY A 238 -41.75 -1.69 -24.01
C GLY A 238 -40.55 -2.62 -24.08
N HIS A 239 -39.96 -2.77 -25.28
CA HIS A 239 -38.63 -3.35 -25.48
C HIS A 239 -37.54 -2.28 -25.24
N GLU A 240 -36.26 -2.64 -25.35
CA GLU A 240 -35.14 -1.71 -25.09
C GLU A 240 -35.21 -0.39 -25.89
N THR A 241 -35.84 -0.37 -27.07
CA THR A 241 -35.92 0.79 -27.97
C THR A 241 -37.22 1.59 -27.89
N ASP A 242 -38.31 1.00 -27.40
CA ASP A 242 -39.66 1.57 -27.50
C ASP A 242 -40.15 2.00 -26.11
N PHE A 243 -40.05 3.29 -25.82
CA PHE A 243 -40.52 3.86 -24.55
C PHE A 243 -41.97 4.32 -24.66
N THR A 244 -42.79 3.93 -23.70
CA THR A 244 -44.18 4.40 -23.57
C THR A 244 -44.30 5.47 -22.48
N ILE A 245 -45.39 6.24 -22.50
CA ILE A 245 -45.68 7.23 -21.45
C ILE A 245 -45.85 6.54 -20.09
N ALA A 246 -46.49 5.36 -20.06
CA ALA A 246 -46.58 4.55 -18.86
C ALA A 246 -45.20 4.23 -18.26
N ASP A 247 -44.18 3.95 -19.07
CA ASP A 247 -42.81 3.70 -18.60
C ASP A 247 -42.18 4.92 -17.91
N PHE A 248 -42.50 6.12 -18.37
CA PHE A 248 -41.98 7.35 -17.77
C PHE A 248 -42.65 7.68 -16.43
N VAL A 249 -43.96 7.44 -16.32
CA VAL A 249 -44.71 7.70 -15.09
C VAL A 249 -44.50 6.61 -14.04
N ALA A 250 -44.30 5.36 -14.45
CA ALA A 250 -44.10 4.26 -13.53
C ALA A 250 -42.90 4.48 -12.60
N ASP A 251 -43.01 3.90 -11.40
CA ASP A 251 -41.97 3.98 -10.37
C ASP A 251 -40.70 3.24 -10.81
N LEU A 252 -40.88 2.12 -11.52
CA LEU A 252 -39.79 1.37 -12.13
C LEU A 252 -40.18 0.89 -13.52
N ARG A 253 -39.26 1.01 -14.47
CA ARG A 253 -39.40 0.45 -15.82
C ARG A 253 -38.69 -0.90 -15.89
N ALA A 254 -39.35 -1.88 -16.49
CA ALA A 254 -38.76 -3.14 -16.90
C ALA A 254 -38.88 -3.32 -18.43
N PRO A 255 -37.82 -3.81 -19.10
CA PRO A 255 -37.79 -4.00 -20.56
C PRO A 255 -38.62 -5.20 -21.05
N THR A 256 -39.07 -6.07 -20.14
CA THR A 256 -39.91 -7.22 -20.46
C THR A 256 -40.79 -7.60 -19.27
N PRO A 257 -41.92 -8.31 -19.49
CA PRO A 257 -42.70 -8.94 -18.42
C PRO A 257 -41.88 -9.84 -17.50
N THR A 258 -40.93 -10.61 -18.07
CA THR A 258 -40.00 -11.45 -17.28
C THR A 258 -39.11 -10.59 -16.38
N ALA A 259 -38.48 -9.54 -16.91
CA ALA A 259 -37.63 -8.65 -16.14
C ALA A 259 -38.42 -7.91 -15.04
N ALA A 260 -39.68 -7.56 -15.30
CA ALA A 260 -40.55 -6.94 -14.29
C ALA A 260 -40.76 -7.88 -13.09
N ALA A 261 -41.03 -9.16 -13.36
CA ALA A 261 -41.12 -10.18 -12.32
C ALA A 261 -39.80 -10.36 -11.57
N GLU A 262 -38.65 -10.34 -12.27
CA GLU A 262 -37.34 -10.47 -11.62
C GLU A 262 -37.00 -9.29 -10.71
N LEU A 263 -37.39 -8.07 -11.09
CA LEU A 263 -37.16 -6.84 -10.32
C LEU A 263 -38.14 -6.71 -9.14
N ALA A 264 -39.32 -7.31 -9.24
CA ALA A 264 -40.33 -7.27 -8.19
C ALA A 264 -39.98 -8.14 -6.96
N VAL A 265 -39.19 -9.21 -7.14
CA VAL A 265 -38.93 -10.19 -6.06
C VAL A 265 -37.46 -10.60 -5.94
N PRO A 266 -37.00 -10.94 -4.72
CA PRO A 266 -35.67 -11.48 -4.50
C PRO A 266 -35.60 -12.96 -4.94
N HIS A 267 -34.39 -13.49 -5.06
CA HIS A 267 -34.17 -14.89 -5.39
C HIS A 267 -34.13 -15.77 -4.12
N HIS A 268 -35.06 -16.71 -3.95
CA HIS A 268 -35.19 -17.52 -2.73
C HIS A 268 -33.96 -18.39 -2.43
N LEU A 269 -33.29 -18.94 -3.45
CA LEU A 269 -32.05 -19.72 -3.26
C LEU A 269 -30.91 -18.86 -2.69
N GLU A 270 -30.76 -17.62 -3.16
CA GLU A 270 -29.75 -16.69 -2.62
C GLU A 270 -30.05 -16.35 -1.17
N LEU A 271 -31.32 -16.10 -0.83
CA LEU A 271 -31.75 -15.86 0.56
C LEU A 271 -31.44 -17.08 1.45
N LYS A 272 -31.72 -18.30 0.97
CA LYS A 272 -31.42 -19.54 1.70
C LYS A 272 -29.91 -19.70 1.92
N GLN A 273 -29.10 -19.37 0.93
CA GLN A 273 -27.64 -19.41 1.03
C GLN A 273 -27.14 -18.36 2.03
N GLN A 274 -27.65 -17.13 1.98
CA GLN A 274 -27.30 -16.06 2.91
C GLN A 274 -27.68 -16.44 4.35
N LEU A 275 -28.89 -16.97 4.58
CA LEU A 275 -29.30 -17.46 5.89
C LEU A 275 -28.38 -18.58 6.41
N SER A 276 -28.00 -19.53 5.54
CA SER A 276 -27.08 -20.61 5.91
C SER A 276 -25.70 -20.08 6.30
N GLN A 277 -25.16 -19.12 5.54
CA GLN A 277 -23.89 -18.47 5.86
C GLN A 277 -23.94 -17.69 7.18
N LEU A 278 -25.03 -16.95 7.42
CA LEU A 278 -25.25 -16.21 8.67
C LEU A 278 -25.36 -17.16 9.87
N ALA A 279 -26.08 -18.28 9.71
CA ALA A 279 -26.19 -19.32 10.74
C ALA A 279 -24.83 -19.96 11.06
N GLN A 280 -24.05 -20.33 10.05
CA GLN A 280 -22.70 -20.87 10.22
C GLN A 280 -21.79 -19.86 10.93
N ARG A 281 -21.78 -18.60 10.48
CA ARG A 281 -20.97 -17.54 11.10
C ARG A 281 -21.33 -17.32 12.56
N SER A 282 -22.62 -17.29 12.89
CA SER A 282 -23.12 -17.19 14.26
C SER A 282 -22.65 -18.38 15.11
N HIS A 283 -22.80 -19.60 14.60
CA HIS A 283 -22.38 -20.82 15.27
C HIS A 283 -20.87 -20.83 15.57
N TYR A 284 -20.02 -20.51 14.60
CA TYR A 284 -18.57 -20.42 14.81
C TYR A 284 -18.20 -19.30 15.78
N GLY A 285 -18.87 -18.15 15.71
CA GLY A 285 -18.68 -17.05 16.66
C GLY A 285 -18.97 -17.48 18.10
N LEU A 286 -20.06 -18.21 18.33
CA LEU A 286 -20.42 -18.75 19.64
C LEU A 286 -19.39 -19.78 20.15
N LEU A 287 -18.97 -20.72 19.30
CA LEU A 287 -17.94 -21.70 19.66
C LEU A 287 -16.60 -21.04 20.01
N GLN A 288 -16.20 -20.02 19.27
CA GLN A 288 -14.97 -19.27 19.55
C GLN A 288 -15.07 -18.52 20.88
N GLN A 289 -16.21 -17.89 21.16
CA GLN A 289 -16.45 -17.24 22.45
C GLN A 289 -16.39 -18.26 23.60
N LEU A 290 -17.06 -19.40 23.45
CA LEU A 290 -17.02 -20.48 24.44
C LEU A 290 -15.59 -20.95 24.71
N ARG A 291 -14.81 -21.22 23.65
CA ARG A 291 -13.41 -21.63 23.75
C ARG A 291 -12.56 -20.58 24.48
N ARG A 292 -12.69 -19.29 24.14
CA ARG A 292 -11.98 -18.19 24.81
C ARG A 292 -12.34 -18.11 26.30
N LYS A 293 -13.61 -18.32 26.66
CA LYS A 293 -14.05 -18.31 28.06
C LYS A 293 -13.51 -19.52 28.83
N GLN A 294 -13.52 -20.71 28.21
CA GLN A 294 -12.92 -21.92 28.78
C GLN A 294 -11.41 -21.77 29.00
N GLU A 295 -10.67 -21.26 28.01
CA GLU A 295 -9.23 -20.99 28.13
C GLU A 295 -8.93 -19.95 29.22
N ARG A 296 -9.73 -18.88 29.31
CA ARG A 296 -9.61 -17.88 30.38
C ARG A 296 -9.86 -18.49 31.75
N LEU A 297 -10.89 -19.32 31.89
CA LEU A 297 -11.19 -20.04 33.13
C LEU A 297 -10.05 -20.98 33.51
N ALA A 298 -9.56 -21.78 32.57
CA ALA A 298 -8.45 -22.70 32.79
C ALA A 298 -7.17 -21.95 33.21
N ARG A 299 -6.88 -20.79 32.58
CA ARG A 299 -5.74 -19.93 32.97
C ARG A 299 -5.92 -19.36 34.37
N ALA A 300 -7.12 -18.91 34.73
CA ALA A 300 -7.42 -18.41 36.07
C ALA A 300 -7.27 -19.53 37.12
N GLN A 301 -7.82 -20.71 36.87
CA GLN A 301 -7.70 -21.88 37.74
C GLN A 301 -6.25 -22.31 37.96
N ARG A 302 -5.39 -22.21 36.93
CA ARG A 302 -3.96 -22.52 37.02
C ARG A 302 -3.10 -21.36 37.49
N SER A 303 -3.67 -20.16 37.68
CA SER A 303 -2.91 -18.98 38.03
C SER A 303 -2.26 -19.17 39.41
N PRO A 304 -0.92 -19.07 39.52
CA PRO A 304 -0.24 -19.17 40.80
C PRO A 304 -0.77 -18.17 41.85
N PHE A 305 -1.20 -16.99 41.40
CA PHE A 305 -1.81 -15.97 42.25
C PHE A 305 -3.14 -16.40 42.88
N LEU A 306 -3.89 -17.30 42.23
CA LEU A 306 -5.17 -17.80 42.75
C LEU A 306 -5.02 -19.15 43.46
N THR A 307 -4.04 -19.98 43.06
CA THR A 307 -3.77 -21.27 43.72
C THR A 307 -2.95 -21.13 44.99
N ASN A 308 -2.01 -20.18 45.05
CA ASN A 308 -1.19 -19.90 46.23
C ASN A 308 -1.03 -18.38 46.48
N PRO A 309 -2.13 -17.64 46.72
CA PRO A 309 -2.11 -16.20 46.88
C PRO A 309 -1.15 -15.73 47.98
N ARG A 310 -1.08 -16.43 49.11
CA ARG A 310 -0.18 -16.10 50.22
C ARG A 310 1.29 -16.14 49.79
N ARG A 311 1.68 -17.12 48.97
CA ARG A 311 3.07 -17.24 48.49
C ARG A 311 3.40 -16.16 47.46
N GLN A 312 2.49 -15.91 46.50
CA GLN A 312 2.71 -14.93 45.43
C GLN A 312 2.63 -13.47 45.91
N LEU A 313 1.70 -13.14 46.81
CA LEU A 313 1.41 -11.75 47.20
C LEU A 313 2.18 -11.29 48.44
N LEU A 314 2.55 -12.21 49.33
CA LEU A 314 3.22 -11.86 50.59
C LEU A 314 4.64 -12.40 50.64
N GLN A 315 4.84 -13.71 50.46
CA GLN A 315 6.15 -14.33 50.67
C GLN A 315 7.18 -13.92 49.60
N GLN A 316 6.86 -14.05 48.31
CA GLN A 316 7.81 -13.68 47.25
C GLN A 316 8.18 -12.18 47.24
N PRO A 317 7.22 -11.24 47.40
CA PRO A 317 7.56 -9.82 47.51
C PRO A 317 8.38 -9.51 48.76
N ALA A 318 8.08 -10.14 49.90
CA ALA A 318 8.87 -9.97 51.12
C ALA A 318 10.31 -10.48 50.92
N GLU A 319 10.51 -11.71 50.44
CA GLU A 319 11.84 -12.25 50.13
C GLU A 319 12.60 -11.37 49.12
N ARG A 320 11.89 -10.83 48.13
CA ARG A 320 12.50 -9.93 47.14
C ARG A 320 12.90 -8.60 47.77
N LEU A 321 12.07 -8.05 48.65
CA LEU A 321 12.38 -6.84 49.40
C LEU A 321 13.62 -7.05 50.28
N ASP A 322 13.68 -8.16 51.00
CA ASP A 322 14.82 -8.52 51.86
C ASP A 322 16.11 -8.62 51.04
N ARG A 323 16.10 -9.35 49.91
CA ARG A 323 17.27 -9.43 49.02
C ARG A 323 17.69 -8.07 48.47
N LEU A 324 16.74 -7.22 48.08
CA LEU A 324 17.04 -5.88 47.58
C LEU A 324 17.61 -4.98 48.67
N ALA A 325 17.09 -5.08 49.90
CA ALA A 325 17.59 -4.35 51.05
C ALA A 325 19.03 -4.77 51.41
N GLU A 326 19.32 -6.07 51.42
CA GLU A 326 20.68 -6.60 51.63
C GLU A 326 21.65 -6.13 50.53
N GLN A 327 21.24 -6.21 49.26
CA GLN A 327 22.05 -5.75 48.12
C GLN A 327 22.34 -4.25 48.20
N LEU A 328 21.35 -3.44 48.56
CA LEU A 328 21.52 -2.01 48.77
C LEU A 328 22.51 -1.74 49.90
N GLY A 329 22.33 -2.41 51.05
CA GLY A 329 23.22 -2.26 52.21
C GLY A 329 24.67 -2.65 51.89
N TYR A 330 24.87 -3.75 51.16
CA TYR A 330 26.20 -4.17 50.70
C TYR A 330 26.84 -3.13 49.76
N ARG A 331 26.10 -2.67 48.74
CA ARG A 331 26.60 -1.68 47.78
C ARG A 331 26.90 -0.33 48.44
N MET A 332 26.07 0.10 49.38
CA MET A 332 26.31 1.32 50.15
C MET A 332 27.59 1.22 50.97
N ARG A 333 27.79 0.10 51.70
CA ARG A 333 29.03 -0.13 52.47
C ARG A 333 30.26 -0.13 51.58
N GLN A 334 30.20 -0.83 50.44
CA GLN A 334 31.29 -0.85 49.47
C GLN A 334 31.59 0.56 48.94
N ARG A 335 30.55 1.34 48.59
CA ARG A 335 30.72 2.70 48.09
C ARG A 335 31.32 3.64 49.14
N LEU A 336 30.87 3.55 50.39
CA LEU A 336 31.42 4.34 51.49
C LEU A 336 32.89 4.00 51.75
N ALA A 337 33.26 2.71 51.69
CA ALA A 337 34.64 2.27 51.83
C ALA A 337 35.52 2.80 50.69
N GLU A 338 35.06 2.74 49.43
CA GLU A 338 35.76 3.31 48.27
C GLU A 338 35.96 4.82 48.42
N LEU A 339 34.93 5.55 48.84
CA LEU A 339 35.01 7.00 49.04
C LEU A 339 35.99 7.35 50.18
N ALA A 340 35.98 6.59 51.28
CA ALA A 340 36.92 6.77 52.39
C ALA A 340 38.38 6.50 51.94
N GLN A 341 38.61 5.43 51.17
CA GLN A 341 39.92 5.12 50.59
C GLN A 341 40.38 6.21 49.61
N ARG A 342 39.46 6.73 48.79
CA ARG A 342 39.76 7.84 47.87
C ARG A 342 40.11 9.11 48.64
N ARG A 343 39.37 9.43 49.70
CA ARG A 343 39.65 10.57 50.59
C ARG A 343 41.05 10.45 51.19
N LEU A 344 41.38 9.30 51.78
CA LEU A 344 42.71 9.05 52.35
C LEU A 344 43.84 9.16 51.31
N LYS A 345 43.62 8.65 50.09
CA LYS A 345 44.60 8.79 48.99
C LYS A 345 44.80 10.26 48.58
N LEU A 346 43.73 11.04 48.51
CA LEU A 346 43.79 12.46 48.20
C LEU A 346 44.46 13.26 49.33
N GLU A 347 44.11 12.98 50.60
CA GLU A 347 44.76 13.57 51.77
C GLU A 347 46.28 13.31 51.77
N ARG A 348 46.72 12.06 51.51
CA ARG A 348 48.15 11.71 51.40
C ARG A 348 48.85 12.39 50.24
N ARG A 349 48.18 12.55 49.09
CA ARG A 349 48.73 13.29 47.95
C ARG A 349 48.88 14.77 48.29
N LEU A 350 47.88 15.35 48.95
CA LEU A 350 47.90 16.75 49.36
C LEU A 350 49.02 17.00 50.38
N SER A 351 49.18 16.13 51.38
CA SER A 351 50.28 16.24 52.35
C SER A 351 51.65 16.11 51.68
N GLY A 352 51.83 15.13 50.79
CA GLY A 352 53.09 14.94 50.07
C GLY A 352 53.47 16.08 49.11
N VAL A 353 52.50 16.91 48.69
CA VAL A 353 52.72 18.11 47.85
C VAL A 353 52.76 19.39 48.69
N SER A 354 52.62 19.29 50.02
CA SER A 354 52.73 20.44 50.92
C SER A 354 54.12 21.07 50.79
N PRO A 355 54.23 22.34 50.34
CA PRO A 355 55.51 23.02 50.22
C PRO A 355 56.29 23.08 51.53
N ALA A 356 55.58 23.09 52.66
CA ALA A 356 56.18 23.07 54.00
C ALA A 356 56.88 21.74 54.31
N GLU A 357 56.23 20.60 54.06
CA GLU A 357 56.83 19.27 54.29
C GLU A 357 57.97 18.99 53.30
N GLN A 358 57.81 19.40 52.03
CA GLN A 358 58.85 19.28 51.02
C GLN A 358 60.09 20.12 51.39
N ALA A 359 59.89 21.34 51.92
CA ALA A 359 61.00 22.18 52.39
C ALA A 359 61.74 21.55 53.58
N VAL A 360 61.02 20.94 54.54
CA VAL A 360 61.64 20.22 55.67
C VAL A 360 62.48 19.05 55.19
N HIS A 361 61.93 18.20 54.31
CA HIS A 361 62.67 17.05 53.75
C HIS A 361 63.86 17.49 52.88
N ALA A 362 63.73 18.54 52.09
CA ALA A 362 64.84 19.09 51.31
C ALA A 362 65.98 19.60 52.21
N ARG A 363 65.63 20.28 53.32
CA ARG A 363 66.60 20.78 54.30
C ARG A 363 67.33 19.64 55.02
N GLN A 364 66.62 18.57 55.35
CA GLN A 364 67.23 17.36 55.92
C GLN A 364 68.17 16.67 54.92
N ARG A 365 67.76 16.50 53.65
CA ARG A 365 68.59 15.92 52.59
C ARG A 365 69.86 16.74 52.34
N LEU A 366 69.75 18.07 52.33
CA LEU A 366 70.90 18.97 52.25
C LEU A 366 71.84 18.77 53.45
N GLY A 367 71.30 18.67 54.66
CA GLY A 367 72.08 18.44 55.87
C GLY A 367 72.78 17.07 55.90
N THR A 368 72.16 16.01 55.39
CA THR A 368 72.80 14.69 55.28
C THR A 368 73.85 14.66 54.18
N ALA A 369 73.56 15.22 53.00
CA ALA A 369 74.50 15.27 51.89
C ALA A 369 75.74 16.12 52.25
N SER A 370 75.56 17.25 52.92
CA SER A 370 76.65 18.09 53.41
C SER A 370 77.55 17.34 54.41
N ARG A 371 76.95 16.61 55.36
CA ARG A 371 77.71 15.79 56.32
C ARG A 371 78.48 14.67 55.61
N GLN A 372 77.84 13.94 54.70
CA GLN A 372 78.49 12.89 53.92
C GLN A 372 79.65 13.42 53.09
N MET A 373 79.47 14.57 52.44
CA MET A 373 80.53 15.25 51.69
C MET A 373 81.72 15.62 52.59
N HIS A 374 81.45 16.22 53.76
CA HIS A 374 82.49 16.58 54.71
C HIS A 374 83.26 15.35 55.20
N THR A 375 82.57 14.28 55.57
CA THR A 375 83.21 13.03 56.00
C THR A 375 84.01 12.39 54.88
N ALA A 376 83.48 12.32 53.65
CA ALA A 376 84.21 11.80 52.50
C ALA A 376 85.48 12.60 52.22
N MET A 377 85.40 13.94 52.28
CA MET A 377 86.54 14.82 52.08
C MET A 377 87.60 14.66 53.19
N GLN A 378 87.18 14.55 54.44
CA GLN A 378 88.10 14.30 55.56
C GLN A 378 88.82 12.95 55.42
N THR A 379 88.10 11.90 55.02
CA THR A 379 88.68 10.58 54.77
C THR A 379 89.69 10.63 53.62
N LEU A 380 89.36 11.32 52.52
CA LEU A 380 90.27 11.51 51.39
C LEU A 380 91.55 12.26 51.79
N LEU A 381 91.41 13.36 52.53
CA LEU A 381 92.55 14.15 53.03
C LEU A 381 93.44 13.33 53.97
N ARG A 382 92.84 12.54 54.88
CA ARG A 382 93.59 11.65 55.78
C ARG A 382 94.35 10.58 55.01
N ALA A 383 93.72 9.93 54.02
CA ALA A 383 94.36 8.93 53.17
C ALA A 383 95.56 9.54 52.41
N LYS A 384 95.39 10.72 51.81
CA LYS A 384 96.48 11.42 51.12
C LYS A 384 97.62 11.82 52.05
N LYS A 385 97.32 12.26 53.27
CA LYS A 385 98.33 12.56 54.29
C LYS A 385 99.11 11.32 54.72
N GLN A 386 98.44 10.18 54.91
CA GLN A 386 99.10 8.91 55.24
C GLN A 386 99.97 8.40 54.09
N GLU A 387 99.51 8.49 52.84
CA GLU A 387 100.27 8.16 51.64
C GLU A 387 101.57 8.98 51.57
N TRP A 388 101.46 10.30 51.78
CA TRP A 388 102.60 11.21 51.83
C TRP A 388 103.59 10.84 52.95
N GLN A 389 103.13 10.61 54.18
CA GLN A 389 103.98 10.21 55.30
C GLN A 389 104.68 8.87 55.07
N SER A 390 104.04 7.92 54.40
CA SER A 390 104.65 6.65 54.04
C SER A 390 105.81 6.84 53.07
N ARG A 391 105.62 7.68 52.02
CA ARG A 391 106.66 7.99 51.05
C ARG A 391 107.87 8.69 51.69
N VAL A 392 107.65 9.60 52.63
CA VAL A 392 108.72 10.25 53.39
C VAL A 392 109.52 9.22 54.21
N ARG A 393 108.85 8.29 54.91
CA ARG A 393 109.54 7.23 55.66
C ARG A 393 110.37 6.30 54.78
N HIS A 394 109.90 5.98 53.58
CA HIS A 394 110.66 5.18 52.62
C HIS A 394 111.94 5.90 52.16
N LEU A 395 111.85 7.22 51.91
CA LEU A 395 113.01 8.03 51.58
C LEU A 395 114.03 8.07 52.72
N ASP A 396 113.57 8.20 53.98
CA ASP A 396 114.45 8.23 55.15
C ASP A 396 115.19 6.90 55.41
N ALA A 397 114.54 5.76 55.16
CA ALA A 397 115.12 4.44 55.41
C ALA A 397 116.27 4.08 54.45
N LEU A 398 116.31 4.71 53.27
CA LEU A 398 117.31 4.46 52.24
C LEU A 398 118.56 5.35 52.39
N SER A 399 118.71 6.11 53.47
CA SER A 399 119.84 7.04 53.67
C SER A 399 121.05 6.37 54.37
N PRO A 400 122.21 6.21 53.69
CA PRO A 400 123.39 5.49 54.21
C PRO A 400 124.06 6.15 55.43
N LEU A 401 123.84 7.46 55.65
CA LEU A 401 124.44 8.22 56.76
C LEU A 401 123.94 7.78 58.15
N LYS A 402 122.76 7.16 58.24
CA LYS A 402 122.21 6.68 59.53
C LYS A 402 122.77 5.33 59.98
N ILE A 403 123.31 4.51 59.08
CA ILE A 403 123.85 3.18 59.45
C ILE A 403 125.16 3.33 60.25
N MET A 404 126.01 4.28 59.88
CA MET A 404 127.26 4.57 60.60
C MET A 404 127.06 5.24 61.97
N GLN A 405 125.88 5.82 62.25
CA GLN A 405 125.55 6.40 63.57
C GLN A 405 125.26 5.33 64.64
N ARG A 406 125.05 4.06 64.26
CA ARG A 406 124.73 2.96 65.19
C ARG A 406 125.96 2.25 65.79
N GLY A 407 127.16 2.81 65.63
CA GLY A 407 128.35 2.38 66.38
C GLY A 407 129.11 1.18 65.80
N TYR A 408 128.86 0.80 64.55
CA TYR A 408 129.59 -0.28 63.87
C TYR A 408 130.96 0.21 63.38
N SER A 409 132.02 -0.56 63.67
CA SER A 409 133.37 -0.35 63.15
C SER A 409 133.72 -1.34 62.05
N LEU A 410 134.51 -0.90 61.08
CA LEU A 410 135.00 -1.73 59.98
C LEU A 410 136.44 -2.18 60.25
N ALA A 411 136.72 -3.47 60.17
CA ALA A 411 138.04 -4.05 60.41
C ALA A 411 138.80 -4.26 59.09
N TYR A 412 140.04 -3.81 59.02
CA TYR A 412 140.92 -3.98 57.86
C TYR A 412 142.21 -4.72 58.25
N ASP A 413 142.85 -5.36 57.27
CA ASP A 413 144.18 -5.96 57.41
C ASP A 413 145.28 -4.91 57.71
N GLU A 414 146.49 -5.33 58.10
CA GLU A 414 147.60 -4.48 58.54
C GLU A 414 147.93 -3.36 57.53
N GLY A 415 147.78 -3.64 56.23
CA GLY A 415 147.99 -2.68 55.14
C GLY A 415 146.78 -1.82 54.76
N GLU A 416 145.63 -1.95 55.44
CA GLU A 416 144.34 -1.27 55.14
C GLU A 416 143.77 -1.51 53.73
N THR A 417 144.29 -2.47 52.97
CA THR A 417 143.85 -2.72 51.58
C THR A 417 142.58 -3.55 51.50
N GLU A 418 142.40 -4.51 52.42
CA GLU A 418 141.23 -5.38 52.44
C GLU A 418 140.46 -5.31 53.75
N LEU A 419 139.13 -5.27 53.62
CA LEU A 419 138.21 -5.34 54.74
C LEU A 419 138.12 -6.80 55.19
N VAL A 420 138.47 -7.03 56.45
CA VAL A 420 138.30 -8.33 57.10
C VAL A 420 136.81 -8.51 57.40
N ARG A 421 136.18 -9.43 56.68
CA ARG A 421 134.74 -9.73 56.80
C ARG A 421 134.47 -11.01 57.58
N SER A 422 135.48 -11.85 57.76
CA SER A 422 135.32 -13.16 58.38
C SER A 422 136.51 -13.49 59.27
N VAL A 423 136.23 -14.19 60.37
CA VAL A 423 137.24 -14.65 61.34
C VAL A 423 138.28 -15.57 60.69
N LYS A 424 137.91 -16.32 59.63
CA LYS A 424 138.82 -17.22 58.90
C LYS A 424 139.95 -16.51 58.15
N GLN A 425 139.83 -15.20 57.93
CA GLN A 425 140.81 -14.42 57.16
C GLN A 425 142.01 -13.99 57.99
N VAL A 426 142.02 -14.29 59.28
CA VAL A 426 143.02 -13.79 60.22
C VAL A 426 143.63 -14.97 60.97
N LYS A 427 144.88 -14.86 61.40
CA LYS A 427 145.53 -15.81 62.33
C LYS A 427 145.86 -15.16 63.67
N ILE A 428 145.95 -15.98 64.72
CA ILE A 428 146.36 -15.49 66.05
C ILE A 428 147.77 -14.93 65.95
N GLY A 429 147.94 -13.69 66.41
CA GLY A 429 149.18 -12.91 66.28
C GLY A 429 149.15 -11.84 65.18
N ASP A 430 148.20 -11.88 64.24
CA ASP A 430 148.11 -10.86 63.18
C ASP A 430 147.68 -9.50 63.74
N ARG A 431 148.12 -8.42 63.11
CA ARG A 431 147.74 -7.04 63.43
C ARG A 431 146.67 -6.54 62.48
N LEU A 432 145.59 -5.98 63.02
CA LEU A 432 144.46 -5.42 62.29
C LEU A 432 144.28 -3.93 62.60
N THR A 433 143.64 -3.20 61.68
CA THR A 433 143.25 -1.80 61.88
C THR A 433 141.72 -1.66 61.88
N LEU A 434 141.14 -1.24 63.00
CA LEU A 434 139.72 -0.94 63.13
C LEU A 434 139.44 0.52 62.83
N ARG A 435 138.51 0.80 61.92
CA ARG A 435 138.04 2.15 61.60
C ARG A 435 136.70 2.43 62.27
N LEU A 436 136.71 3.41 63.16
CA LEU A 436 135.56 3.91 63.89
C LEU A 436 135.08 5.24 63.26
N LYS A 437 133.96 5.75 63.76
CA LYS A 437 133.39 7.06 63.38
C LYS A 437 134.43 8.19 63.42
N ASP A 438 135.32 8.14 64.40
CA ASP A 438 136.16 9.24 64.86
C ASP A 438 137.66 8.93 64.82
N GLY A 439 138.07 7.71 64.45
CA GLY A 439 139.48 7.38 64.41
C GLY A 439 139.79 5.95 63.97
N ARG A 440 141.08 5.62 64.05
CA ARG A 440 141.63 4.29 63.73
C ARG A 440 142.33 3.72 64.94
N VAL A 441 142.15 2.42 65.18
CA VAL A 441 142.78 1.69 66.29
C VAL A 441 143.48 0.46 65.73
N HIS A 442 144.78 0.34 66.02
CA HIS A 442 145.55 -0.85 65.68
C HIS A 442 145.45 -1.87 66.81
N VAL A 443 145.06 -3.10 66.48
CA VAL A 443 144.84 -4.19 67.43
C VAL A 443 145.58 -5.44 66.97
N GLN A 444 145.98 -6.29 67.89
CA GLN A 444 146.59 -7.58 67.56
C GLN A 444 145.65 -8.70 68.00
N VAL A 445 145.48 -9.73 67.17
CA VAL A 445 144.52 -10.79 67.47
C VAL A 445 145.09 -11.74 68.52
N ALA A 446 144.53 -11.67 69.73
CA ALA A 446 144.93 -12.51 70.86
C ALA A 446 144.23 -13.89 70.89
N GLY A 447 143.08 -14.03 70.24
CA GLY A 447 142.30 -15.27 70.18
C GLY A 447 141.17 -15.15 69.17
N MET A 448 140.71 -16.30 68.66
CA MET A 448 139.61 -16.39 67.70
C MET A 448 138.60 -17.41 68.18
N GLU A 449 137.35 -16.98 68.31
CA GLU A 449 136.21 -17.86 68.56
C GLU A 449 135.26 -17.72 67.37
N GLU A 450 134.98 -18.82 66.69
CA GLU A 450 134.08 -18.86 65.55
C GLU A 450 132.66 -19.17 66.04
N ASN A 451 131.74 -18.22 65.88
CA ASN A 451 130.32 -18.43 66.14
C ASN A 451 129.67 -19.13 64.96
N LYS A 452 128.94 -20.22 65.22
CA LYS A 452 128.31 -21.08 64.19
C LYS A 452 127.02 -20.52 63.56
N ASP A 453 126.59 -19.31 63.93
CA ASP A 453 125.28 -18.76 63.54
C ASP A 453 125.38 -17.40 62.84
N VAL A 454 126.08 -17.33 61.70
CA VAL A 454 125.99 -16.18 60.79
C VAL A 454 126.08 -16.64 59.33
N ASP A 455 124.92 -16.72 58.67
CA ASP A 455 124.73 -16.67 57.21
C ASP A 455 124.08 -15.33 56.84
#